data_AF-A0A8T9BBR2-F1
#
_entry.id   AF-A0A8T9BBR2-F1
#
_cell.length_a   1.000
_cell.length_b   1.000
_cell.length_c   1.000
_cell.angle_alpha   90.00
_cell.angle_beta   90.00
_cell.angle_gamma   90.00
#
_symmetry.space_group_name_H-M   'P 1'
#
loop_
_entity.id
_entity.type
_entity.pdbx_description
1 polymer ?
#
loop_
_entity_poly.entity_id
_entity_poly.type
_entity_poly.pdbx_seq_one_letter_code
_entity_poly.pdbx_strand_id
1 'polypeptide(L)'
;MSYSRNHLSATQPKPASCSTCQNYLCPMPLSCSKPSTTAFTLPSTYSKPSSTPPTSYTCTPKPWCHAHGQQDNIGLNYSLGGGCMMMLGTYNFGLMRMVFNAAPEECLACDTHVHADGMHDKCDYDFTAKFRFPNGGIGEGTYVPRPLYLEALHARVTHKETIVLDASLPATEEKTLTREVTLHGFMNAVIWHRIDVTDCFVIRSKADGRPLERWVEWKAHKAYTYRGAGGGFADGPVRIGGCRFGTSWRSFRIRSRAARRSSGSLGR
;
A
#
# COMPACT_ATOMS: atom_id res chain seq x y z
N MET A 1 -13.16 -41.47 -65.06
CA MET A 1 -13.86 -42.21 -63.98
C MET A 1 -12.84 -42.64 -62.96
N SER A 2 -12.83 -42.06 -61.75
CA SER A 2 -12.58 -42.76 -60.47
C SER A 2 -12.32 -41.74 -59.33
N TYR A 3 -13.22 -41.80 -58.35
CA TYR A 3 -13.10 -41.53 -56.90
C TYR A 3 -12.40 -40.28 -56.35
N SER A 4 -13.27 -39.34 -55.93
CA SER A 4 -13.05 -38.34 -54.88
C SER A 4 -13.00 -38.98 -53.49
N ARG A 5 -12.04 -38.59 -52.66
CA ARG A 5 -11.90 -39.02 -51.25
C ARG A 5 -12.20 -37.82 -50.34
N ASN A 6 -13.40 -37.80 -49.78
CA ASN A 6 -13.83 -36.85 -48.74
C ASN A 6 -13.12 -37.16 -47.41
N HIS A 7 -12.39 -36.19 -46.86
CA HIS A 7 -11.95 -36.22 -45.47
C HIS A 7 -12.95 -35.43 -44.61
N LEU A 8 -13.78 -36.17 -43.86
CA LEU A 8 -14.60 -35.67 -42.77
C LEU A 8 -13.69 -35.40 -41.56
N SER A 9 -13.57 -34.13 -41.15
CA SER A 9 -12.96 -33.75 -39.88
C SER A 9 -14.02 -33.75 -38.79
N ALA A 10 -13.89 -34.64 -37.82
CA ALA A 10 -14.78 -34.75 -36.66
C ALA A 10 -14.56 -33.57 -35.70
N THR A 11 -15.62 -32.79 -35.47
CA THR A 11 -15.69 -31.75 -34.45
C THR A 11 -15.85 -32.41 -33.07
N GLN A 12 -14.88 -32.25 -32.17
CA GLN A 12 -15.02 -32.69 -30.79
C GLN A 12 -15.96 -31.74 -30.01
N PRO A 13 -16.86 -32.26 -29.17
CA PRO A 13 -17.73 -31.43 -28.34
C PRO A 13 -16.94 -30.79 -27.18
N LYS A 14 -17.14 -29.48 -27.00
CA LYS A 14 -16.66 -28.72 -25.84
C LYS A 14 -17.26 -29.29 -24.55
N PRO A 15 -16.47 -29.55 -23.49
CA PRO A 15 -17.02 -29.88 -22.18
C PRO A 15 -17.69 -28.64 -21.57
N ALA A 16 -18.93 -28.82 -21.11
CA ALA A 16 -19.68 -27.87 -20.32
C ALA A 16 -18.97 -27.61 -18.99
N SER A 17 -18.57 -26.35 -18.74
CA SER A 17 -18.05 -25.95 -17.44
C SER A 17 -19.21 -25.81 -16.45
N CYS A 18 -19.31 -26.79 -15.55
CA CYS A 18 -20.23 -26.82 -14.43
C CYS A 18 -19.98 -25.64 -13.48
N SER A 19 -21.04 -24.88 -13.23
CA SER A 19 -21.15 -23.87 -12.19
C SER A 19 -21.54 -24.53 -10.87
N THR A 20 -20.62 -24.63 -9.90
CA THR A 20 -21.00 -24.64 -8.48
C THR A 20 -19.85 -24.11 -7.63
N CYS A 21 -20.15 -23.07 -6.86
CA CYS A 21 -19.28 -22.45 -5.85
C CYS A 21 -18.79 -23.49 -4.84
N GLN A 22 -17.49 -23.80 -4.86
CA GLN A 22 -16.78 -24.42 -3.75
C GLN A 22 -15.86 -23.39 -3.11
N ASN A 23 -16.25 -22.98 -1.90
CA ASN A 23 -15.42 -22.63 -0.74
C ASN A 23 -13.94 -22.27 -1.02
N TYR A 24 -13.64 -20.98 -1.13
CA TYR A 24 -12.26 -20.47 -1.01
C TYR A 24 -11.95 -20.05 0.43
N LEU A 25 -11.73 -21.05 1.27
CA LEU A 25 -10.66 -21.03 2.27
C LEU A 25 -9.64 -22.07 1.79
N CYS A 26 -8.89 -21.73 0.73
CA CYS A 26 -7.70 -22.50 0.41
C CYS A 26 -6.59 -22.07 1.37
N PRO A 27 -6.00 -22.98 2.15
CA PRO A 27 -4.76 -22.73 2.85
C PRO A 27 -3.71 -22.38 1.80
N MET A 28 -3.02 -21.26 1.97
CA MET A 28 -1.84 -20.94 1.16
C MET A 28 -0.85 -22.09 1.32
N PRO A 29 -0.39 -22.76 0.24
CA PRO A 29 0.75 -23.66 0.37
C PRO A 29 1.94 -22.81 0.79
N LEU A 30 2.40 -22.99 2.02
CA LEU A 30 3.70 -22.55 2.52
C LEU A 30 4.79 -23.34 1.76
N SER A 31 4.97 -23.04 0.48
CA SER A 31 6.22 -23.29 -0.20
C SER A 31 7.19 -22.20 0.26
N CYS A 32 7.73 -22.37 1.47
CA CYS A 32 8.91 -21.66 1.91
C CYS A 32 10.08 -22.09 1.01
N SER A 33 10.33 -21.35 -0.07
CA SER A 33 11.70 -21.23 -0.55
C SER A 33 12.48 -20.63 0.62
N LYS A 34 13.51 -21.37 1.09
CA LYS A 34 14.38 -20.90 2.17
C LYS A 34 14.83 -19.48 1.81
N PRO A 35 14.52 -18.45 2.62
CA PRO A 35 15.09 -17.14 2.37
C PRO A 35 16.62 -17.29 2.44
N SER A 36 17.31 -16.79 1.41
CA SER A 36 18.74 -16.55 1.48
C SER A 36 18.99 -15.82 2.79
N THR A 37 19.66 -16.48 3.72
CA THR A 37 19.95 -15.93 5.04
C THR A 37 21.14 -14.98 4.88
N THR A 38 20.92 -13.89 4.16
CA THR A 38 21.83 -12.76 4.19
C THR A 38 21.47 -12.00 5.46
N ALA A 39 22.27 -12.17 6.51
CA ALA A 39 22.11 -11.46 7.76
C ALA A 39 21.99 -9.95 7.45
N PHE A 40 20.83 -9.37 7.72
CA PHE A 40 20.60 -7.94 7.57
C PHE A 40 21.31 -7.24 8.71
N THR A 41 22.56 -6.83 8.48
CA THR A 41 23.32 -6.01 9.42
C THR A 41 22.81 -4.57 9.29
N LEU A 42 21.99 -4.14 10.25
CA LEU A 42 21.62 -2.73 10.38
C LEU A 42 22.90 -1.91 10.58
N PRO A 43 23.12 -0.80 9.85
CA PRO A 43 24.18 0.14 10.18
C PRO A 43 23.85 0.80 11.53
N SER A 44 24.49 0.30 12.59
CA SER A 44 24.41 0.85 13.93
C SER A 44 25.34 2.07 14.03
N THR A 45 24.87 3.23 13.57
CA THR A 45 25.43 4.52 14.01
C THR A 45 24.58 5.07 15.14
N TYR A 46 24.61 4.38 16.28
CA TYR A 46 24.03 4.90 17.52
C TYR A 46 25.02 5.89 18.14
N SER A 47 24.83 7.19 17.87
CA SER A 47 25.53 8.26 18.58
C SER A 47 24.96 8.37 20.00
N LYS A 48 25.78 7.98 20.99
CA LYS A 48 25.45 7.98 22.41
C LYS A 48 25.20 9.43 22.90
N PRO A 49 24.02 9.77 23.44
CA PRO A 49 23.74 11.13 23.89
C PRO A 49 24.49 11.49 25.20
N SER A 50 24.79 12.78 25.33
CA SER A 50 25.46 13.44 26.47
C SER A 50 24.77 13.14 27.81
N SER A 51 25.56 12.86 28.85
CA SER A 51 25.12 12.39 30.18
C SER A 51 24.59 13.48 31.12
N THR A 52 24.02 14.56 30.61
CA THR A 52 23.46 15.65 31.44
C THR A 52 21.97 15.40 31.68
N PRO A 53 21.50 15.21 32.93
CA PRO A 53 20.08 14.96 33.21
C PRO A 53 19.25 16.23 32.92
N PRO A 54 18.24 16.19 32.04
CA PRO A 54 17.40 17.35 31.76
C PRO A 54 16.39 17.56 32.89
N THR A 55 16.60 18.61 33.69
CA THR A 55 15.64 19.13 34.66
C THR A 55 14.61 20.03 33.98
N SER A 56 13.66 19.45 33.25
CA SER A 56 12.31 20.00 33.06
C SER A 56 11.56 19.14 32.04
N TYR A 57 10.62 18.35 32.51
CA TYR A 57 9.66 17.64 31.68
C TYR A 57 8.68 18.66 31.08
N THR A 58 9.01 19.25 29.94
CA THR A 58 7.99 19.88 29.11
C THR A 58 7.11 18.74 28.60
N CYS A 59 5.99 18.52 29.29
CA CYS A 59 4.89 17.65 28.86
C CYS A 59 4.35 18.16 27.52
N THR A 60 5.03 17.83 26.42
CA THR A 60 4.35 17.71 25.14
C THR A 60 3.18 16.77 25.40
N PRO A 61 1.94 17.15 25.06
CA PRO A 61 0.77 16.31 25.29
C PRO A 61 1.08 14.92 24.74
N LYS A 62 1.25 13.96 25.65
CA LYS A 62 1.61 12.59 25.29
C LYS A 62 0.48 12.11 24.38
N PRO A 63 0.77 11.66 23.15
CA PRO A 63 -0.26 11.10 22.28
C PRO A 63 -1.07 10.09 23.07
N TRP A 64 -2.39 10.02 22.90
CA TRP A 64 -3.26 9.16 23.72
C TRP A 64 -2.79 7.70 23.85
N CYS A 65 -2.11 7.15 22.84
CA CYS A 65 -1.49 5.83 22.90
C CYS A 65 -0.38 5.70 23.98
N HIS A 66 0.14 6.84 24.45
CA HIS A 66 1.08 7.03 25.56
C HIS A 66 0.43 7.71 26.77
N ALA A 67 -0.84 8.13 26.68
CA ALA A 67 -1.55 8.82 27.77
C ALA A 67 -2.06 7.87 28.85
N HIS A 68 -2.06 6.57 28.59
CA HIS A 68 -2.10 5.57 29.66
C HIS A 68 -0.70 5.52 30.28
N GLY A 69 -0.43 6.44 31.21
CA GLY A 69 0.83 6.61 31.95
C GLY A 69 1.19 5.45 32.87
N GLN A 70 0.88 4.22 32.47
CA GLN A 70 1.40 3.02 33.11
C GLN A 70 2.78 2.75 32.55
N GLN A 71 3.78 2.81 33.42
CA GLN A 71 5.16 2.43 33.14
C GLN A 71 5.24 0.98 32.59
N ASP A 72 4.24 0.15 32.91
CA ASP A 72 4.11 -1.25 32.48
C ASP A 72 3.32 -1.44 31.18
N ASN A 73 3.10 -0.38 30.38
CA ASN A 73 2.42 -0.52 29.11
C ASN A 73 3.26 -1.39 28.15
N ILE A 74 2.69 -2.53 27.73
CA ILE A 74 3.33 -3.47 26.80
C ILE A 74 3.78 -2.81 25.49
N GLY A 75 3.11 -1.74 25.06
CA GLY A 75 3.47 -0.98 23.87
C GLY A 75 4.77 -0.18 24.00
N LEU A 76 5.28 0.02 25.22
CA LEU A 76 6.54 0.68 25.53
C LEU A 76 7.58 -0.27 26.14
N ASN A 77 7.31 -1.58 26.11
CA ASN A 77 8.26 -2.59 26.57
C ASN A 77 9.05 -3.13 25.38
N TYR A 78 10.28 -2.66 25.22
CA TYR A 78 11.17 -3.06 24.12
C TYR A 78 11.39 -4.59 24.04
N SER A 79 11.47 -5.28 25.20
CA SER A 79 11.69 -6.74 25.21
C SER A 79 10.50 -7.53 24.66
N LEU A 80 9.31 -6.93 24.63
CA LEU A 80 8.09 -7.49 24.04
C LEU A 80 7.82 -6.96 22.61
N GLY A 81 8.75 -6.20 22.02
CA GLY A 81 8.56 -5.56 20.71
C GLY A 81 7.70 -4.30 20.77
N GLY A 82 7.78 -3.54 21.87
CA GLY A 82 7.19 -2.20 21.97
C GLY A 82 7.82 -1.19 21.00
N GLY A 83 7.20 -0.02 20.88
CA GLY A 83 7.56 1.03 19.93
C GLY A 83 6.43 1.34 18.95
N CYS A 84 6.40 2.57 18.43
CA CYS A 84 5.33 3.02 17.55
C CYS A 84 5.38 2.35 16.17
N MET A 85 6.56 1.93 15.69
CA MET A 85 6.73 1.20 14.44
C MET A 85 6.11 -0.20 14.52
N MET A 86 6.27 -0.88 15.66
CA MET A 86 5.64 -2.20 15.88
C MET A 86 4.13 -2.06 16.11
N MET A 87 3.71 -1.09 16.92
CA MET A 87 2.29 -0.91 17.25
C MET A 87 1.49 -0.33 16.07
N LEU A 88 1.95 0.75 15.46
CA LEU A 88 1.22 1.51 14.43
C LEU A 88 1.77 1.29 13.02
N GLY A 89 3.07 1.04 12.88
CA GLY A 89 3.70 0.81 11.58
C GLY A 89 3.24 -0.48 10.90
N THR A 90 2.85 -1.50 11.65
CA THR A 90 2.26 -2.74 11.10
C THR A 90 1.04 -2.47 10.21
N TYR A 91 0.24 -1.45 10.52
CA TYR A 91 -0.91 -1.07 9.69
C TYR A 91 -0.49 -0.40 8.38
N ASN A 92 0.49 0.50 8.42
CA ASN A 92 1.06 1.10 7.21
C ASN A 92 1.66 0.02 6.31
N PHE A 93 2.44 -0.90 6.89
CA PHE A 93 3.10 -1.99 6.16
C PHE A 93 2.08 -2.97 5.59
N GLY A 94 1.06 -3.32 6.37
CA GLY A 94 -0.06 -4.13 5.91
C GLY A 94 -0.79 -3.50 4.73
N LEU A 95 -1.04 -2.19 4.77
CA LEU A 95 -1.67 -1.48 3.67
C LEU A 95 -0.82 -1.52 2.40
N MET A 96 0.46 -1.17 2.47
CA MET A 96 1.34 -1.18 1.30
C MET A 96 1.38 -2.56 0.64
N ARG A 97 1.44 -3.63 1.45
CA ARG A 97 1.35 -5.02 0.96
C ARG A 97 0.00 -5.32 0.29
N MET A 98 -1.11 -4.78 0.81
CA MET A 98 -2.42 -4.93 0.17
C MET A 98 -2.51 -4.20 -1.17
N VAL A 99 -1.89 -3.01 -1.28
CA VAL A 99 -1.86 -2.20 -2.52
C VAL A 99 -1.05 -2.91 -3.60
N PHE A 100 0.18 -3.30 -3.28
CA PHE A 100 1.08 -3.95 -4.23
C PHE A 100 0.77 -5.44 -4.45
N ASN A 101 0.01 -6.05 -3.53
CA ASN A 101 -0.25 -7.49 -3.49
C ASN A 101 1.05 -8.32 -3.52
N ALA A 102 2.07 -7.84 -2.81
CA ALA A 102 3.39 -8.41 -2.73
C ALA A 102 4.06 -8.01 -1.41
N ALA A 103 5.12 -8.73 -1.01
CA ALA A 103 6.03 -8.28 0.04
C ALA A 103 7.04 -7.26 -0.55
N PRO A 104 7.57 -6.33 0.27
CA PRO A 104 8.68 -5.49 -0.15
C PRO A 104 9.93 -6.35 -0.41
N GLU A 105 10.74 -5.97 -1.38
CA GLU A 105 12.02 -6.62 -1.70
C GLU A 105 13.17 -6.02 -0.90
N GLU A 106 13.06 -4.75 -0.51
CA GLU A 106 14.14 -3.99 0.10
C GLU A 106 13.58 -2.84 0.96
N CYS A 107 14.22 -2.59 2.09
CA CYS A 107 14.05 -1.37 2.89
C CYS A 107 15.08 -0.34 2.40
N LEU A 108 14.60 0.76 1.82
CA LEU A 108 15.46 1.80 1.24
C LEU A 108 15.92 2.82 2.29
N ALA A 109 15.06 3.13 3.25
CA ALA A 109 15.34 4.04 4.35
C ALA A 109 14.43 3.70 5.53
N CYS A 110 14.94 3.87 6.75
CA CYS A 110 14.18 3.71 7.98
C CYS A 110 14.75 4.69 9.00
N ASP A 111 14.00 5.74 9.27
CA ASP A 111 14.32 6.77 10.25
C ASP A 111 13.36 6.60 11.43
N THR A 112 13.92 6.51 12.64
CA THR A 112 13.16 6.41 13.89
C THR A 112 13.73 7.36 14.92
N HIS A 113 12.88 7.89 15.79
CA HIS A 113 13.33 8.62 16.97
C HIS A 113 12.88 7.88 18.22
N VAL A 114 13.84 7.67 19.14
CA VAL A 114 13.61 6.99 20.42
C VAL A 114 13.37 8.00 21.53
N HIS A 115 12.63 7.59 22.56
CA HIS A 115 12.46 8.43 23.74
C HIS A 115 13.81 8.80 24.36
N ALA A 116 13.94 10.05 24.81
CA ALA A 116 15.20 10.57 25.34
C ALA A 116 15.54 10.01 26.73
N ASP A 117 14.57 9.50 27.48
CA ASP A 117 14.73 9.24 28.91
C ASP A 117 14.01 8.00 29.45
N GLY A 118 14.66 7.37 30.42
CA GLY A 118 14.07 6.38 31.32
C GLY A 118 13.97 4.96 30.77
N MET A 119 12.93 4.25 31.21
CA MET A 119 12.67 2.84 30.91
C MET A 119 12.32 2.56 29.43
N HIS A 120 12.04 3.62 28.65
CA HIS A 120 11.55 3.53 27.27
C HIS A 120 12.56 4.06 26.25
N ASP A 121 13.83 4.24 26.64
CA ASP A 121 14.94 4.74 25.82
C ASP A 121 15.24 3.90 24.55
N LYS A 122 14.66 2.70 24.47
CA LYS A 122 14.76 1.79 23.33
C LYS A 122 13.51 1.74 22.45
N CYS A 123 12.42 2.38 22.87
CA CYS A 123 11.18 2.41 22.09
C CYS A 123 11.14 3.67 21.23
N ASP A 124 10.83 3.48 19.95
CA ASP A 124 10.59 4.57 19.01
C ASP A 124 9.21 5.21 19.26
N TYR A 125 9.16 6.54 19.20
CA TYR A 125 7.91 7.32 19.32
C TYR A 125 7.43 7.88 17.99
N ASP A 126 8.28 7.88 16.97
CA ASP A 126 7.94 8.16 15.58
C ASP A 126 8.75 7.26 14.63
N PHE A 127 8.28 7.15 13.38
CA PHE A 127 9.04 6.48 12.33
C PHE A 127 8.68 7.02 10.93
N THR A 128 9.65 6.92 10.02
CA THR A 128 9.47 7.03 8.57
C THR A 128 10.23 5.88 7.92
N ALA A 129 9.53 5.02 7.17
CA ALA A 129 10.14 3.88 6.51
C ALA A 129 9.75 3.81 5.04
N LYS A 130 10.73 3.57 4.16
CA LYS A 130 10.56 3.46 2.70
C LYS A 130 10.96 2.08 2.23
N PHE A 131 10.13 1.48 1.39
CA PHE A 131 10.32 0.13 0.87
C PHE A 131 10.17 0.09 -0.65
N ARG A 132 10.97 -0.74 -1.30
CA ARG A 132 10.85 -1.07 -2.72
C ARG A 132 10.04 -2.35 -2.89
N PHE A 133 9.11 -2.36 -3.84
CA PHE A 133 8.28 -3.52 -4.18
C PHE A 133 8.64 -4.09 -5.56
N PRO A 134 8.30 -5.37 -5.87
CA PRO A 134 8.70 -6.05 -7.10
C PRO A 134 8.29 -5.36 -8.40
N ASN A 135 7.28 -4.50 -8.36
CA ASN A 135 6.77 -3.78 -9.53
C ASN A 135 7.55 -2.48 -9.82
N GLY A 136 8.65 -2.23 -9.11
CA GLY A 136 9.36 -0.95 -9.09
C GLY A 136 8.60 0.16 -8.36
N GLY A 137 7.52 -0.18 -7.65
CA GLY A 137 6.78 0.77 -6.82
C GLY A 137 7.46 1.01 -5.48
N ILE A 138 7.26 2.20 -4.93
CA ILE A 138 7.78 2.59 -3.63
C ILE A 138 6.62 2.73 -2.65
N GLY A 139 6.76 2.12 -1.49
CA GLY A 139 5.86 2.31 -0.36
C GLY A 139 6.56 3.08 0.75
N GLU A 140 5.87 4.05 1.34
CA GLU A 140 6.36 4.84 2.46
C GLU A 140 5.32 4.83 3.58
N GLY A 141 5.74 4.42 4.78
CA GLY A 141 4.92 4.46 5.97
C GLY A 141 5.49 5.49 6.94
N THR A 142 4.64 6.38 7.42
CA THR A 142 5.05 7.43 8.36
C THR A 142 4.08 7.50 9.52
N TYR A 143 4.65 7.64 10.72
CA TYR A 143 3.94 8.04 11.91
C TYR A 143 4.69 9.20 12.56
N VAL A 144 4.02 10.34 12.73
CA VAL A 144 4.55 11.48 13.47
C VAL A 144 3.50 11.89 14.49
N PRO A 145 3.82 11.87 15.80
CA PRO A 145 2.88 12.30 16.83
C PRO A 145 2.54 13.79 16.62
N ARG A 146 1.26 14.10 16.42
CA ARG A 146 0.75 15.48 16.32
C ARG A 146 -0.34 15.72 17.37
N PRO A 147 -0.45 16.95 17.92
CA PRO A 147 -1.51 17.29 18.87
C PRO A 147 -2.92 17.08 18.33
N LEU A 148 -3.12 17.20 17.00
CA LEU A 148 -4.34 16.81 16.31
C LEU A 148 -4.15 15.47 15.60
N TYR A 149 -4.92 14.47 16.03
CA TYR A 149 -4.83 13.05 15.63
C TYR A 149 -5.14 12.74 14.17
N LEU A 150 -5.55 13.72 13.37
CA LEU A 150 -6.09 13.46 12.04
C LEU A 150 -5.01 13.06 11.03
N GLU A 151 -3.78 13.57 11.16
CA GLU A 151 -2.73 13.36 10.15
C GLU A 151 -1.53 12.54 10.65
N ALA A 152 -1.62 12.00 11.87
CA ALA A 152 -0.49 11.37 12.55
C ALA A 152 -0.01 10.09 11.84
N LEU A 153 -0.89 9.36 11.15
CA LEU A 153 -0.57 8.12 10.46
C LEU A 153 -0.94 8.22 8.97
N HIS A 154 0.04 8.09 8.10
CA HIS A 154 -0.20 7.96 6.68
C HIS A 154 0.71 6.93 6.01
N ALA A 155 0.16 6.31 4.97
CA ALA A 155 0.88 5.40 4.09
C ALA A 155 0.77 5.92 2.67
N ARG A 156 1.93 6.20 2.06
CA ARG A 156 2.07 6.70 0.71
C ARG A 156 2.59 5.57 -0.19
N VAL A 157 2.00 5.46 -1.38
CA VAL A 157 2.38 4.49 -2.39
C VAL A 157 2.60 5.20 -3.71
N THR A 158 3.83 5.14 -4.23
CA THR A 158 4.21 5.67 -5.54
C THR A 158 4.35 4.50 -6.51
N HIS A 159 3.53 4.50 -7.56
CA HIS A 159 3.57 3.47 -8.60
C HIS A 159 4.69 3.78 -9.60
N LYS A 160 5.20 2.72 -10.23
CA LYS A 160 6.11 2.85 -11.38
C LYS A 160 5.41 3.64 -12.50
N GLU A 161 6.19 4.45 -13.21
CA GLU A 161 5.74 5.15 -14.41
C GLU A 161 5.14 4.17 -15.42
N THR A 162 3.98 4.53 -15.98
CA THR A 162 3.27 3.76 -17.01
C THR A 162 2.97 4.61 -18.22
N ILE A 163 3.10 4.04 -19.43
CA ILE A 163 2.71 4.71 -20.67
C ILE A 163 1.18 4.70 -20.78
N VAL A 164 0.60 5.88 -21.03
CA VAL A 164 -0.83 6.08 -21.25
C VAL A 164 -1.06 6.31 -22.74
N LEU A 165 -1.91 5.49 -23.35
CA LEU A 165 -2.26 5.64 -24.76
C LEU A 165 -3.16 6.86 -24.92
N ASP A 166 -2.69 7.83 -25.72
CA ASP A 166 -3.42 9.06 -26.03
C ASP A 166 -3.40 9.28 -27.55
N ALA A 167 -4.54 9.05 -28.20
CA ALA A 167 -4.66 9.14 -29.65
C ALA A 167 -4.60 10.59 -30.17
N SER A 168 -4.68 11.58 -29.27
CA SER A 168 -4.55 13.00 -29.65
C SER A 168 -3.11 13.45 -29.84
N LEU A 169 -2.14 12.69 -29.34
CA LEU A 169 -0.72 13.02 -29.43
C LEU A 169 -0.11 12.56 -30.76
N PRO A 170 0.84 13.31 -31.32
CA PRO A 170 1.56 12.89 -32.51
C PRO A 170 2.37 11.61 -32.24
N ALA A 171 2.63 10.82 -33.28
CA ALA A 171 3.33 9.54 -33.15
C ALA A 171 4.75 9.66 -32.55
N THR A 172 5.36 10.85 -32.63
CA THR A 172 6.68 11.19 -32.08
C THR A 172 6.69 11.38 -30.56
N GLU A 173 5.52 11.44 -29.93
CA GLU A 173 5.36 11.72 -28.51
C GLU A 173 4.74 10.55 -27.77
N GLU A 174 5.04 10.44 -26.49
CA GLU A 174 4.34 9.54 -25.58
C GLU A 174 3.99 10.24 -24.27
N LYS A 175 2.83 9.85 -23.73
CA LYS A 175 2.35 10.31 -22.43
C LYS A 175 2.65 9.25 -21.39
N THR A 176 3.29 9.65 -20.31
CA THR A 176 3.49 8.81 -19.13
C THR A 176 2.67 9.31 -17.96
N LEU A 177 2.31 8.38 -17.08
CA LEU A 177 1.62 8.61 -15.83
C LEU A 177 2.41 7.97 -14.69
N THR A 178 2.73 8.78 -13.69
CA THR A 178 3.15 8.32 -12.37
C THR A 178 2.06 8.65 -11.37
N ARG A 179 1.55 7.63 -10.67
CA ARG A 179 0.48 7.78 -9.68
C ARG A 179 1.01 7.60 -8.27
N GLU A 180 0.80 8.61 -7.44
CA GLU A 180 0.98 8.57 -6.00
C GLU A 180 -0.38 8.46 -5.30
N VAL A 181 -0.47 7.55 -4.34
CA VAL A 181 -1.68 7.36 -3.52
C VAL A 181 -1.29 7.43 -2.05
N THR A 182 -1.88 8.38 -1.34
CA THR A 182 -1.65 8.57 0.10
C THR A 182 -2.94 8.29 0.85
N LEU A 183 -2.88 7.35 1.78
CA LEU A 183 -3.98 7.12 2.71
C LEU A 183 -3.65 7.77 4.06
N HIS A 184 -4.55 8.62 4.51
CA HIS A 184 -4.54 9.23 5.83
C HIS A 184 -5.51 8.53 6.77
N GLY A 185 -5.10 8.35 8.03
CA GLY A 185 -5.99 7.93 9.10
C GLY A 185 -6.46 6.47 9.01
N PHE A 186 -5.66 5.57 8.44
CA PHE A 186 -6.00 4.14 8.28
C PHE A 186 -6.57 3.53 9.56
N MET A 187 -5.90 3.76 10.69
CA MET A 187 -6.28 3.21 12.00
C MET A 187 -7.59 3.76 12.53
N ASN A 188 -7.88 5.01 12.21
CA ASN A 188 -9.06 5.72 12.68
C ASN A 188 -10.11 5.82 11.59
N ALA A 189 -10.12 4.90 10.61
CA ALA A 189 -10.97 5.01 9.43
C ALA A 189 -12.48 5.09 9.74
N VAL A 190 -12.89 4.61 10.93
CA VAL A 190 -14.26 4.76 11.47
C VAL A 190 -14.60 6.21 11.79
N ILE A 191 -13.65 6.97 12.34
CA ILE A 191 -13.81 8.38 12.70
C ILE A 191 -13.52 9.26 11.49
N TRP A 192 -12.38 9.02 10.83
CA TRP A 192 -11.92 9.82 9.71
C TRP A 192 -10.85 9.07 8.91
N HIS A 193 -11.02 9.06 7.58
CA HIS A 193 -9.95 8.73 6.65
C HIS A 193 -10.05 9.60 5.39
N ARG A 194 -8.94 9.72 4.67
CA ARG A 194 -8.88 10.38 3.36
C ARG A 194 -7.90 9.63 2.47
N ILE A 195 -8.28 9.42 1.21
CA ILE A 195 -7.39 8.88 0.18
C ILE A 195 -7.09 10.01 -0.78
N ASP A 196 -5.84 10.45 -0.81
CA ASP A 196 -5.37 11.44 -1.78
C ASP A 196 -4.70 10.70 -2.94
N VAL A 197 -5.07 11.07 -4.16
CA VAL A 197 -4.51 10.54 -5.39
C VAL A 197 -3.90 11.72 -6.15
N THR A 198 -2.60 11.63 -6.39
CA THR A 198 -1.84 12.61 -7.16
C THR A 198 -1.33 11.91 -8.43
N ASP A 199 -1.84 12.34 -9.57
CA ASP A 199 -1.44 11.84 -10.88
C ASP A 199 -0.51 12.86 -11.53
N CYS A 200 0.73 12.47 -11.78
CA CYS A 200 1.70 13.28 -12.51
C CYS A 200 1.78 12.75 -13.95
N PHE A 201 1.38 13.58 -14.90
CA PHE A 201 1.47 13.28 -16.32
C PHE A 201 2.67 13.99 -16.93
N VAL A 202 3.36 13.31 -17.83
CA VAL A 202 4.47 13.87 -18.59
C VAL A 202 4.31 13.46 -20.05
N ILE A 203 4.27 14.43 -20.96
CA ILE A 203 4.46 14.16 -22.39
C ILE A 203 5.95 14.28 -22.67
N ARG A 204 6.54 13.27 -23.31
CA ARG A 204 7.95 13.27 -23.69
C ARG A 204 8.15 12.86 -25.13
N SER A 205 9.23 13.37 -25.74
CA SER A 205 9.68 12.94 -27.06
C SER A 205 10.13 11.48 -27.00
N LYS A 206 9.66 10.64 -27.93
CA LYS A 206 10.12 9.25 -28.05
C LYS A 206 11.57 9.11 -28.50
N ALA A 207 12.08 10.10 -29.25
CA ALA A 207 13.45 10.07 -29.76
C ALA A 207 14.48 10.26 -28.64
N ASP A 208 14.25 11.26 -27.78
CA ASP A 208 15.26 11.69 -26.80
C ASP A 208 14.84 11.48 -25.33
N GLY A 209 13.59 11.10 -25.08
CA GLY A 209 13.01 10.99 -23.73
C GLY A 209 12.83 12.34 -23.00
N ARG A 210 13.10 13.47 -23.67
CA ARG A 210 12.98 14.81 -23.06
C ARG A 210 11.52 15.15 -22.76
N PRO A 211 11.21 15.64 -21.53
CA PRO A 211 9.86 16.07 -21.19
C PRO A 211 9.51 17.35 -21.95
N LEU A 212 8.39 17.32 -22.67
CA LEU A 212 7.83 18.45 -23.41
C LEU A 212 6.80 19.19 -22.57
N GLU A 213 5.95 18.45 -21.87
CA GLU A 213 4.90 18.99 -21.02
C GLU A 213 4.77 18.16 -19.75
N ARG A 214 4.48 18.82 -18.63
CA ARG A 214 4.23 18.16 -17.34
C ARG A 214 3.10 18.87 -16.62
N TRP A 215 2.14 18.09 -16.12
CA TRP A 215 1.10 18.60 -15.23
C TRP A 215 0.77 17.60 -14.14
N VAL A 216 0.10 18.09 -13.10
CA VAL A 216 -0.28 17.30 -11.93
C VAL A 216 -1.77 17.48 -11.69
N GLU A 217 -2.47 16.36 -11.58
CA GLU A 217 -3.86 16.32 -11.15
C GLU A 217 -3.96 15.77 -9.73
N TRP A 218 -4.75 16.43 -8.89
CA TRP A 218 -4.98 16.03 -7.52
C TRP A 218 -6.46 15.73 -7.27
N LYS A 219 -6.75 14.60 -6.61
CA LYS A 219 -8.10 14.16 -6.27
C LYS A 219 -8.11 13.58 -4.86
N ALA A 220 -8.99 14.10 -4.00
CA ALA A 220 -9.27 13.50 -2.70
C ALA A 220 -10.54 12.65 -2.74
N HIS A 221 -10.48 11.47 -2.12
CA HIS A 221 -11.59 10.55 -1.99
C HIS A 221 -11.86 10.24 -0.51
N LYS A 222 -13.14 10.14 -0.18
CA LYS A 222 -13.65 9.57 1.08
C LYS A 222 -14.63 8.46 0.71
N ALA A 223 -14.41 7.24 1.20
CA ALA A 223 -15.20 6.09 0.81
C ALA A 223 -15.91 5.48 2.03
N TYR A 224 -16.90 6.20 2.56
CA TYR A 224 -17.74 5.72 3.67
C TYR A 224 -18.88 4.80 3.24
N THR A 225 -19.19 4.75 1.94
CA THR A 225 -20.27 3.93 1.39
C THR A 225 -19.75 2.96 0.33
N TYR A 226 -20.38 1.80 0.20
CA TYR A 226 -20.07 0.79 -0.84
C TYR A 226 -20.10 1.40 -2.25
N ARG A 227 -21.11 2.23 -2.51
CA ARG A 227 -21.22 2.99 -3.77
C ARG A 227 -20.03 3.92 -3.98
N GLY A 228 -19.65 4.69 -2.97
CA GLY A 228 -18.48 5.58 -3.03
C GLY A 228 -17.16 4.83 -3.22
N ALA A 229 -17.09 3.60 -2.73
CA ALA A 229 -15.94 2.73 -2.86
C ALA A 229 -15.77 2.25 -4.33
N GLY A 230 -16.87 2.03 -5.05
CA GLY A 230 -16.90 1.73 -6.49
C GLY A 230 -16.50 0.30 -6.85
N GLY A 231 -16.45 0.00 -8.15
CA GLY A 231 -16.11 -1.34 -8.66
C GLY A 231 -17.22 -2.37 -8.39
N GLY A 232 -16.85 -3.64 -8.22
CA GLY A 232 -17.80 -4.75 -7.92
C GLY A 232 -18.53 -4.64 -6.57
N PHE A 233 -18.23 -3.60 -5.78
CA PHE A 233 -18.94 -3.28 -4.54
C PHE A 233 -20.04 -2.24 -4.73
N ALA A 234 -20.11 -1.57 -5.88
CA ALA A 234 -21.09 -0.50 -6.11
C ALA A 234 -22.54 -1.00 -6.06
N ASP A 235 -22.77 -2.22 -6.55
CA ASP A 235 -24.10 -2.82 -6.74
C ASP A 235 -24.35 -4.04 -5.84
N GLY A 236 -23.41 -4.36 -4.94
CA GLY A 236 -23.53 -5.52 -4.06
C GLY A 236 -24.62 -5.31 -3.00
N PRO A 237 -25.55 -6.27 -2.79
CA PRO A 237 -26.51 -6.18 -1.70
C PRO A 237 -25.77 -6.12 -0.36
N VAL A 238 -26.17 -5.18 0.51
CA VAL A 238 -25.63 -4.99 1.86
C VAL A 238 -26.08 -6.13 2.78
N ARG A 239 -25.75 -7.38 2.44
CA ARG A 239 -26.00 -8.55 3.28
C ARG A 239 -24.88 -9.56 3.07
N ILE A 240 -23.81 -9.40 3.84
CA ILE A 240 -22.87 -10.48 4.14
C ILE A 240 -23.13 -10.85 5.60
N GLY A 241 -23.39 -12.14 5.84
CA GLY A 241 -24.19 -12.65 6.95
C GLY A 241 -23.81 -12.15 8.34
N GLY A 242 -24.82 -11.62 9.05
CA GLY A 242 -24.91 -11.52 10.53
C GLY A 242 -23.90 -10.63 11.26
N CYS A 243 -22.71 -10.40 10.72
CA CYS A 243 -21.64 -9.64 11.35
C CYS A 243 -21.51 -8.27 10.67
N ARG A 244 -21.92 -7.22 11.38
CA ARG A 244 -21.69 -5.81 11.00
C ARG A 244 -20.22 -5.42 11.27
N PHE A 245 -19.26 -6.05 10.63
CA PHE A 245 -17.87 -5.55 10.61
C PHE A 245 -17.51 -5.01 9.23
N GLY A 246 -17.00 -3.77 9.21
CA GLY A 246 -16.86 -2.92 8.05
C GLY A 246 -15.92 -3.46 6.96
N THR A 247 -16.40 -3.45 5.73
CA THR A 247 -15.76 -4.02 4.53
C THR A 247 -15.26 -2.94 3.54
N SER A 248 -15.06 -1.69 4.00
CA SER A 248 -14.62 -0.56 3.15
C SER A 248 -13.30 -0.79 2.39
N TRP A 249 -12.48 -1.73 2.87
CA TRP A 249 -11.11 -1.97 2.39
C TRP A 249 -11.00 -2.61 1.00
N ARG A 250 -11.96 -3.42 0.55
CA ARG A 250 -11.78 -4.18 -0.70
C ARG A 250 -11.89 -3.33 -1.97
N SER A 251 -12.52 -2.16 -1.90
CA SER A 251 -12.74 -1.31 -3.07
C SER A 251 -11.48 -0.58 -3.54
N PHE A 252 -10.51 -0.36 -2.66
CA PHE A 252 -9.21 0.21 -3.03
C PHE A 252 -8.48 -0.66 -4.06
N ARG A 253 -8.55 -2.00 -3.89
CA ARG A 253 -7.93 -2.97 -4.80
C ARG A 253 -8.54 -2.96 -6.21
N ILE A 254 -9.79 -2.53 -6.36
CA ILE A 254 -10.46 -2.54 -7.68
C ILE A 254 -10.02 -1.34 -8.53
N ARG A 255 -9.83 -0.16 -7.94
CA ARG A 255 -9.41 1.04 -8.71
C ARG A 255 -7.97 0.94 -9.20
N SER A 256 -7.05 0.37 -8.42
CA SER A 256 -5.67 0.17 -8.86
C SER A 256 -5.55 -0.86 -10.00
N ARG A 257 -6.39 -1.90 -10.00
CA ARG A 257 -6.44 -2.88 -11.10
C ARG A 257 -7.12 -2.36 -12.36
N ALA A 258 -8.13 -1.48 -12.25
CA ALA A 258 -8.82 -0.89 -13.40
C ALA A 258 -7.84 -0.09 -14.29
N ALA A 259 -6.91 0.66 -13.68
CA ALA A 259 -5.86 1.38 -14.41
C ALA A 259 -4.90 0.43 -15.17
N ARG A 260 -4.75 -0.82 -14.74
CA ARG A 260 -3.86 -1.81 -15.38
C ARG A 260 -4.53 -2.59 -16.53
N ARG A 261 -5.86 -2.61 -16.60
CA ARG A 261 -6.59 -3.36 -17.64
C ARG A 261 -6.95 -2.53 -18.87
N SER A 262 -7.04 -1.20 -18.75
CA SER A 262 -7.34 -0.32 -19.88
C SER A 262 -6.19 -0.18 -20.89
N SER A 263 -4.98 -0.67 -20.59
CA SER A 263 -3.82 -0.58 -21.49
C SER A 263 -3.48 -1.88 -22.25
N GLY A 264 -4.25 -2.96 -22.09
CA GLY A 264 -3.84 -4.30 -22.54
C GLY A 264 -4.78 -5.08 -23.46
N SER A 265 -5.85 -4.49 -24.02
CA SER A 265 -6.85 -5.26 -24.79
C SER A 265 -7.17 -4.76 -26.20
N LEU A 266 -6.30 -4.01 -26.86
CA LEU A 266 -6.45 -3.70 -28.29
C LEU A 266 -5.29 -4.30 -29.09
N GLY A 267 -5.60 -5.30 -29.93
CA GLY A 267 -4.74 -5.74 -31.03
C GLY A 267 -4.15 -7.15 -30.91
N ARG A 268 -4.96 -8.17 -31.20
CA ARG A 268 -4.53 -9.28 -32.05
C ARG A 268 -5.53 -9.42 -33.18
#